data_AF-A0A1V5DT07-F1
#
_entry.id   AF-A0A1V5DT07-F1
#
_cell.length_a   1.000
_cell.length_b   1.000
_cell.length_c   1.000
_cell.angle_alpha   90.00
_cell.angle_beta   90.00
_cell.angle_gamma   90.00
#
_symmetry.space_group_name_H-M   'P 1'
#
loop_
_entity.id
_entity.type
_entity.pdbx_description
1 polymer ?
#
loop_
_entity_poly.entity_id
_entity_poly.type
_entity_poly.pdbx_seq_one_letter_code
_entity_poly.pdbx_strand_id
1 'polypeptide(L)'
;MKLRFLSAAAITGLMLLFTVGAGICQDKISASEWVEKIGQGAVNWSGGYIEALGIGAPADKSIGKASARPMALRAAKVDAYRNLLEITKGVRVDSTTTIRDFTVESDVINTQVDGMVKGAVVVNQEYMSDGTVEVRVRMPLYGNLSQVIIPASIEKRKDLKPPEAPAAPAAAPRQALPLPTPGSLLMPAVSRLVRRCLPGYLMRAAMKFMVPRMSIVNMPCSRG
;
A
#
# COMPACT_ATOMS: atom_id res chain seq x y z
N MET A 1 15.50 -14.10 63.72
CA MET A 1 14.96 -12.96 62.94
C MET A 1 15.85 -12.49 61.78
N LYS A 2 17.19 -12.57 61.86
CA LYS A 2 18.12 -12.05 60.81
C LYS A 2 17.99 -12.70 59.42
N LEU A 3 17.56 -13.96 59.33
CA LEU A 3 17.46 -14.68 58.06
C LEU A 3 16.26 -14.25 57.19
N ARG A 4 15.16 -13.78 57.79
CA ARG A 4 13.96 -13.33 57.07
C ARG A 4 14.16 -11.96 56.40
N PHE A 5 15.02 -11.10 56.96
CA PHE A 5 15.36 -9.80 56.40
C PHE A 5 16.33 -9.89 55.22
N LEU A 6 17.24 -10.88 55.23
CA LEU A 6 18.14 -11.15 54.10
C LEU A 6 17.38 -11.66 52.86
N SER A 7 16.36 -12.50 53.06
CA SER A 7 15.52 -12.98 51.95
C SER A 7 14.66 -11.88 51.33
N ALA A 8 14.12 -10.97 52.14
CA ALA A 8 13.32 -9.85 51.65
C ALA A 8 14.17 -8.90 50.79
N ALA A 9 15.40 -8.56 51.21
CA ALA A 9 16.28 -7.70 50.44
C ALA A 9 16.73 -8.32 49.10
N ALA A 10 16.94 -9.64 49.06
CA ALA A 10 17.30 -10.35 47.83
C ALA A 10 16.15 -10.40 46.81
N ILE A 11 14.91 -10.57 47.26
CA ILE A 11 13.73 -10.61 46.38
C ILE A 11 13.43 -9.21 45.82
N THR A 12 13.54 -8.15 46.63
CA THR A 12 13.35 -6.78 46.14
C THR A 12 14.45 -6.38 45.17
N GLY A 13 15.70 -6.80 45.39
CA GLY A 13 16.81 -6.57 44.45
C GLY A 13 16.65 -7.32 43.12
N LEU A 14 16.20 -8.57 43.16
CA LEU A 14 15.95 -9.37 41.96
C LEU A 14 14.73 -8.87 41.16
N MET A 15 13.71 -8.36 41.86
CA MET A 15 12.54 -7.74 41.24
C MET A 15 12.89 -6.40 40.57
N LEU A 16 13.81 -5.62 41.15
CA LEU A 16 14.30 -4.37 40.55
C LEU A 16 15.20 -4.64 39.33
N LEU A 17 16.00 -5.72 39.35
CA LEU A 17 16.79 -6.19 38.21
C LEU A 17 15.91 -6.71 37.06
N PHE A 18 14.76 -7.33 37.37
CA PHE A 18 13.80 -7.78 36.33
C PHE A 18 13.01 -6.61 35.72
N THR A 19 12.69 -5.56 36.48
CA THR A 19 11.97 -4.38 35.96
C THR A 19 12.83 -3.44 35.13
N VAL A 20 14.16 -3.45 35.31
CA VAL A 20 15.10 -2.65 34.48
C VAL A 20 15.55 -3.42 33.23
N GLY A 21 15.47 -4.76 33.23
CA GLY A 21 15.80 -5.62 32.08
C GLY A 21 14.72 -5.67 30.99
N ALA A 22 13.47 -5.30 31.30
CA ALA A 22 12.46 -5.01 30.30
C ALA A 22 12.55 -3.53 29.93
N GLY A 23 13.62 -3.17 29.22
CA GLY A 23 13.58 -2.00 28.36
C GLY A 23 12.36 -2.16 27.49
N ILE A 24 11.30 -1.41 27.80
CA ILE A 24 10.17 -1.23 26.90
C ILE A 24 10.82 -0.53 25.71
N CYS A 25 11.23 -1.31 24.72
CA CYS A 25 11.33 -0.84 23.36
C CYS A 25 9.95 -0.29 23.08
N GLN A 26 9.82 1.03 23.27
CA GLN A 26 8.81 1.82 22.59
C GLN A 26 9.17 1.70 21.11
N ASP A 27 8.92 0.53 20.53
CA ASP A 27 8.57 0.45 19.12
C ASP A 27 7.36 1.35 19.03
N LYS A 28 7.62 2.60 18.63
CA LYS A 28 6.58 3.51 18.26
C LYS A 28 5.81 2.75 17.20
N ILE A 29 4.60 2.33 17.56
CA ILE A 29 3.62 1.78 16.66
C ILE A 29 3.38 2.89 15.64
N SER A 30 4.18 2.89 14.58
CA SER A 30 3.90 3.66 13.39
C SER A 30 2.61 3.07 12.88
N ALA A 31 1.54 3.87 12.86
CA ALA A 31 0.34 3.52 12.12
C ALA A 31 0.79 2.96 10.77
N SER A 32 0.32 1.77 10.41
CA SER A 32 0.78 0.99 9.25
C SER A 32 1.08 1.90 8.06
N GLU A 33 2.35 2.23 7.89
CA GLU A 33 2.81 3.12 6.83
C GLU A 33 2.68 2.33 5.54
N TRP A 34 1.78 2.75 4.66
CA TRP A 34 1.54 2.06 3.40
C TRP A 34 2.66 2.45 2.42
N VAL A 35 3.76 1.71 2.51
CA VAL A 35 4.93 1.86 1.66
C VAL A 35 4.95 0.75 0.62
N GLU A 36 4.88 1.14 -0.64
CA GLU A 36 5.04 0.23 -1.77
C GLU A 36 6.49 0.29 -2.27
N LYS A 37 7.19 -0.85 -2.28
CA LYS A 37 8.58 -0.91 -2.75
C LYS A 37 8.61 -1.17 -4.26
N ILE A 38 9.27 -0.28 -5.00
CA ILE A 38 9.37 -0.35 -6.46
C ILE A 38 10.86 -0.32 -6.84
N GLY A 39 11.42 -1.49 -7.14
CA GLY A 39 12.83 -1.63 -7.53
C GLY A 39 13.79 -1.03 -6.50
N GLN A 40 14.56 -0.03 -6.93
CA GLN A 40 15.52 0.73 -6.12
C GLN A 40 14.89 1.93 -5.40
N GLY A 41 13.59 1.93 -5.17
CA GLY A 41 12.93 2.98 -4.39
C GLY A 41 11.62 2.53 -3.77
N ALA A 42 10.88 3.49 -3.25
CA ALA A 42 9.63 3.26 -2.55
C ALA A 42 8.68 4.44 -2.72
N VAL A 43 7.38 4.13 -2.79
CA VAL A 43 6.30 5.11 -2.75
C VAL A 43 5.65 5.00 -1.38
N ASN A 44 5.74 6.06 -0.59
CA ASN A 44 5.04 6.16 0.67
C ASN A 44 3.71 6.88 0.44
N TRP A 45 2.63 6.11 0.42
CA TRP A 45 1.27 6.62 0.22
C TRP A 45 0.74 7.33 1.47
N SER A 46 1.13 6.86 2.66
CA SER A 46 0.76 7.48 3.94
C SER A 46 1.46 8.83 4.13
N GLY A 47 2.75 8.89 3.80
CA GLY A 47 3.57 10.10 3.89
C GLY A 47 3.48 11.02 2.68
N GLY A 48 2.89 10.56 1.57
CA GLY A 48 2.68 11.36 0.37
C GLY A 48 3.96 11.73 -0.37
N TYR A 49 4.97 10.85 -0.39
CA TYR A 49 6.23 11.09 -1.08
C TYR A 49 6.76 9.85 -1.79
N ILE A 50 7.56 10.09 -2.82
CA ILE A 50 8.31 9.07 -3.54
C ILE A 50 9.77 9.21 -3.14
N GLU A 51 10.42 8.09 -2.85
CA GLU A 51 11.84 8.01 -2.54
C GLU A 51 12.53 7.06 -3.51
N ALA A 52 13.73 7.43 -3.94
CA ALA A 52 14.56 6.58 -4.79
C ALA A 52 16.01 6.56 -4.29
N LEU A 53 16.61 5.39 -4.34
CA LEU A 53 18.03 5.14 -4.07
C LEU A 53 18.78 5.15 -5.40
N GLY A 54 19.95 5.78 -5.39
CA GLY A 54 20.94 5.66 -6.47
C GLY A 54 22.29 5.28 -5.92
N ILE A 55 23.01 4.46 -6.67
CA ILE A 55 24.31 3.91 -6.27
C ILE A 55 25.36 4.37 -7.27
N GLY A 56 26.49 4.85 -6.75
CA GLY A 56 27.63 5.27 -7.57
C GLY A 56 28.91 4.62 -7.06
N ALA A 57 29.56 3.87 -7.93
CA ALA A 57 30.86 3.26 -7.66
C ALA A 57 31.96 4.01 -8.42
N PRO A 58 33.18 4.11 -7.85
CA PRO A 58 34.32 4.66 -8.58
C PRO A 58 34.78 3.72 -9.69
N ALA A 59 35.09 4.27 -10.87
CA ALA A 59 35.49 3.50 -12.05
C ALA A 59 36.81 2.73 -11.85
N ASP A 60 37.73 3.28 -11.06
CA ASP A 60 38.98 2.63 -10.71
C ASP A 60 39.24 2.79 -9.20
N LYS A 61 39.46 1.65 -8.53
CA LYS A 61 39.81 1.59 -7.11
C LYS A 61 41.25 2.05 -6.85
N SER A 62 42.06 2.17 -7.89
CA SER A 62 43.44 2.67 -7.86
C SER A 62 43.52 4.20 -7.82
N ILE A 63 42.50 4.90 -8.33
CA ILE A 63 42.39 6.35 -8.22
C ILE A 63 42.25 6.71 -6.74
N GLY A 64 43.13 7.60 -6.26
CA GLY A 64 43.17 8.00 -4.85
C GLY A 64 41.78 8.34 -4.30
N LYS A 65 41.50 7.88 -3.08
CA LYS A 65 40.18 8.00 -2.42
C LYS A 65 39.61 9.43 -2.42
N ALA A 66 40.47 10.44 -2.50
CA ALA A 66 40.08 11.86 -2.53
C ALA A 66 39.33 12.27 -3.82
N SER A 67 39.76 11.84 -5.00
CA SER A 67 39.10 12.20 -6.28
C SER A 67 38.04 11.19 -6.71
N ALA A 68 38.16 9.93 -6.27
CA ALA A 68 37.19 8.88 -6.52
C ALA A 68 35.80 9.16 -5.89
N ARG A 69 35.77 9.72 -4.67
CA ARG A 69 34.52 9.96 -3.91
C ARG A 69 33.59 11.00 -4.56
N PRO A 70 34.05 12.18 -5.01
CA PRO A 70 33.19 13.13 -5.71
C PRO A 70 32.67 12.62 -7.06
N MET A 71 33.40 11.73 -7.73
CA MET A 71 32.92 11.10 -8.97
C MET A 71 31.80 10.10 -8.66
N ALA A 72 32.01 9.21 -7.69
CA ALA A 72 31.01 8.26 -7.22
C ALA A 72 29.73 8.96 -6.76
N LEU A 73 29.83 10.07 -6.00
CA LEU A 73 28.67 10.86 -5.58
C LEU A 73 27.87 11.42 -6.76
N ARG A 74 28.53 11.91 -7.82
CA ARG A 74 27.83 12.42 -9.01
C ARG A 74 27.12 11.29 -9.75
N ALA A 75 27.77 10.14 -9.90
CA ALA A 75 27.16 8.96 -10.51
C ALA A 75 25.93 8.49 -9.71
N ALA A 76 26.06 8.40 -8.38
CA ALA A 76 24.97 8.02 -7.49
C ALA A 76 23.77 8.96 -7.58
N LYS A 77 24.01 10.28 -7.66
CA LYS A 77 22.94 11.28 -7.85
C LYS A 77 22.20 11.07 -9.17
N VAL A 78 22.93 10.92 -10.27
CA VAL A 78 22.31 10.72 -11.60
C VAL A 78 21.49 9.43 -11.62
N ASP A 79 22.01 8.35 -11.03
CA ASP A 79 21.28 7.09 -10.91
C ASP A 79 20.01 7.26 -10.04
N ALA A 80 20.10 7.97 -8.92
CA ALA A 80 18.96 8.23 -8.03
C ALA A 80 17.85 9.00 -8.76
N TYR A 81 18.20 10.03 -9.54
CA TYR A 81 17.22 10.79 -10.33
C TYR A 81 16.60 9.95 -11.44
N ARG A 82 17.38 9.07 -12.09
CA ARG A 82 16.85 8.13 -13.10
C ARG A 82 15.83 7.18 -12.47
N ASN A 83 16.19 6.56 -11.34
CA ASN A 83 15.31 5.65 -10.61
C ASN A 83 14.05 6.39 -10.13
N LEU A 84 14.18 7.63 -9.64
CA LEU A 84 13.04 8.44 -9.23
C LEU A 84 12.08 8.72 -10.39
N LEU A 85 12.61 9.02 -11.58
CA LEU A 85 11.79 9.26 -12.78
C LEU A 85 11.02 8.00 -13.20
N GLU A 86 11.68 6.84 -13.18
CA GLU A 86 11.07 5.56 -13.52
C GLU A 86 9.94 5.21 -12.54
N ILE A 87 10.17 5.37 -11.24
CA ILE A 87 9.17 5.15 -10.20
C ILE A 87 8.00 6.12 -10.38
N THR A 88 8.29 7.41 -10.59
CA THR A 88 7.25 8.44 -10.80
C THR A 88 6.37 8.11 -11.99
N LYS A 89 6.95 7.70 -13.13
CA LYS A 89 6.20 7.30 -14.32
C LYS A 89 5.36 6.04 -14.09
N GLY A 90 5.79 5.15 -13.19
CA GLY A 90 5.06 3.93 -12.81
C GLY A 90 3.87 4.15 -11.87
N VAL A 91 3.72 5.34 -11.27
CA VAL A 91 2.60 5.64 -10.37
C VAL A 91 1.27 5.55 -11.11
N ARG A 92 0.31 4.83 -10.53
CA ARG A 92 -1.05 4.70 -11.08
C ARG A 92 -1.91 5.89 -10.69
N VAL A 93 -2.62 6.45 -11.67
CA VAL A 93 -3.56 7.58 -11.48
C VAL A 93 -4.99 7.07 -11.49
N ASP A 94 -5.26 6.05 -12.31
CA ASP A 94 -6.52 5.30 -12.35
C ASP A 94 -6.22 3.79 -12.37
N SER A 95 -7.28 2.98 -12.39
CA SER A 95 -7.22 1.52 -12.44
C SER A 95 -6.44 1.02 -13.66
N THR A 96 -6.54 1.72 -14.79
CA THR A 96 -5.94 1.32 -16.07
C THR A 96 -4.83 2.25 -16.55
N THR A 97 -4.73 3.48 -16.03
CA THR A 97 -3.79 4.50 -16.53
C THR A 97 -2.73 4.87 -15.49
N THR A 98 -1.54 5.11 -15.99
CA THR A 98 -0.33 5.49 -15.23
C THR A 98 0.14 6.88 -15.64
N ILE A 99 1.01 7.49 -14.81
CA ILE A 99 1.65 8.77 -15.16
C ILE A 99 2.37 8.67 -16.51
N ARG A 100 2.99 7.51 -16.79
CA ARG A 100 3.64 7.23 -18.07
C ARG A 100 2.73 7.47 -19.27
N ASP A 101 1.48 7.05 -19.20
CA ASP A 101 0.53 7.17 -20.34
C ASP A 101 0.28 8.65 -20.68
N PHE A 102 0.15 9.50 -19.65
CA PHE A 102 0.00 10.95 -19.85
C PHE A 102 1.28 11.61 -20.40
N THR A 103 2.47 11.12 -20.03
CA THR A 103 3.73 11.62 -20.59
C THR A 103 3.94 11.24 -22.05
N VAL A 104 3.32 10.15 -22.51
CA VAL A 104 3.34 9.74 -23.93
C VAL A 104 2.34 10.55 -24.76
N GLU A 105 1.20 10.91 -24.16
CA GLU A 105 0.15 11.70 -24.82
C GLU A 105 0.47 13.20 -24.91
N SER A 106 1.26 13.73 -23.97
CA SER A 106 1.61 15.16 -23.92
C SER A 106 3.06 15.41 -23.52
N ASP A 107 3.83 16.01 -24.44
CA ASP A 107 5.21 16.46 -24.19
C ASP A 107 5.30 17.53 -23.09
N VAL A 108 4.24 18.31 -22.92
CA VAL A 108 4.13 19.33 -21.86
C VAL A 108 4.14 18.66 -20.49
N ILE A 109 3.34 17.58 -20.32
CA ILE A 109 3.31 16.80 -19.09
C ILE A 109 4.67 16.11 -18.86
N ASN A 110 5.26 15.52 -19.90
CA ASN A 110 6.58 14.91 -19.80
C ASN A 110 7.65 15.89 -19.31
N THR A 111 7.70 17.09 -19.90
CA THR A 111 8.66 18.13 -19.50
C THR A 111 8.45 18.60 -18.06
N GLN A 112 7.20 18.74 -17.63
CA GLN A 112 6.87 19.12 -16.25
C GLN A 112 7.26 18.03 -15.26
N VAL A 113 6.97 16.76 -15.55
CA VAL A 113 7.39 15.62 -14.72
C VAL A 113 8.90 15.55 -14.59
N ASP A 114 9.63 15.66 -15.70
CA ASP A 114 11.10 15.68 -15.71
C ASP A 114 11.64 16.87 -14.89
N GLY A 115 11.00 18.04 -14.99
CA GLY A 115 11.35 19.22 -14.19
C GLY A 115 11.15 19.02 -12.69
N MET A 116 10.05 18.37 -12.30
CA MET A 116 9.76 18.05 -10.89
C MET A 116 10.76 17.06 -10.30
N VAL A 117 11.14 16.02 -11.05
CA VAL A 117 12.13 15.04 -10.61
C VAL A 117 13.51 15.70 -10.42
N LYS A 118 13.89 16.62 -11.31
CA LYS A 118 15.14 17.41 -11.14
C LYS A 118 15.11 18.32 -9.90
N GLY A 119 13.92 18.74 -9.47
CA GLY A 119 13.71 19.52 -8.25
C GLY A 119 13.65 18.68 -6.96
N ALA A 120 13.83 17.36 -7.03
CA ALA A 120 13.77 16.49 -5.87
C ALA A 120 14.93 16.74 -4.89
N VAL A 121 14.63 16.59 -3.59
CA VAL A 121 15.56 16.91 -2.50
C VAL A 121 16.35 15.67 -2.11
N VAL A 122 17.66 15.84 -1.90
CA VAL A 122 18.53 14.78 -1.39
C VAL A 122 18.32 14.65 0.12
N VAL A 123 17.81 13.50 0.57
CA VAL A 123 17.49 13.25 1.99
C VAL A 123 18.64 12.56 2.71
N ASN A 124 19.36 11.66 2.04
CA ASN A 124 20.44 10.91 2.64
C ASN A 124 21.59 10.72 1.63
N GLN A 125 22.83 10.78 2.13
CA GLN A 125 24.04 10.48 1.39
C GLN A 125 24.92 9.63 2.30
N GLU A 126 25.15 8.38 1.91
CA GLU A 126 25.92 7.41 2.69
C GLU A 126 27.18 7.02 1.93
N TYR A 127 28.32 7.06 2.63
CA TYR A 127 29.62 6.70 2.09
C TYR A 127 30.05 5.35 2.65
N MET A 128 30.16 4.37 1.78
CA MET A 128 30.59 3.03 2.15
C MET A 128 32.13 2.93 2.22
N SER A 129 32.63 1.93 2.94
CA SER A 129 34.06 1.71 3.15
C SER A 129 34.84 1.33 1.89
N ASP A 130 34.15 0.75 0.91
CA ASP A 130 34.66 0.36 -0.41
C ASP A 130 34.81 1.56 -1.37
N GLY A 131 34.30 2.74 -0.99
CA GLY A 131 34.30 3.95 -1.81
C GLY A 131 33.01 4.14 -2.63
N THR A 132 32.05 3.21 -2.52
CA THR A 132 30.71 3.35 -3.09
C THR A 132 29.91 4.41 -2.33
N VAL A 133 29.08 5.15 -3.05
CA VAL A 133 28.21 6.16 -2.47
C VAL A 133 26.77 5.81 -2.78
N GLU A 134 25.93 5.82 -1.75
CA GLU A 134 24.49 5.68 -1.87
C GLU A 134 23.82 7.03 -1.63
N VAL A 135 22.89 7.40 -2.49
CA VAL A 135 22.16 8.67 -2.40
C VAL A 135 20.67 8.39 -2.44
N ARG A 136 19.93 8.92 -1.46
CA ARG A 136 18.47 8.90 -1.48
C ARG A 136 17.92 10.26 -1.82
N VAL A 137 17.07 10.29 -2.84
CA VAL A 137 16.32 11.47 -3.25
C VAL A 137 14.84 11.28 -2.95
N ARG A 138 14.17 12.35 -2.57
CA ARG A 138 12.75 12.36 -2.24
C ARG A 138 12.03 13.48 -2.95
N MET A 139 10.84 13.16 -3.44
CA MET A 139 9.93 14.10 -4.07
C MET A 139 8.53 13.96 -3.47
N PRO A 140 7.81 15.06 -3.17
CA PRO A 140 6.42 14.98 -2.74
C PRO A 140 5.52 14.50 -3.89
N LEU A 141 4.57 13.63 -3.57
CA LEU A 141 3.55 13.14 -4.52
C LEU A 141 2.42 14.17 -4.70
N TYR A 142 2.06 14.84 -3.61
CA TYR A 142 1.01 15.86 -3.58
C TYR A 142 1.58 17.26 -3.86
N GLY A 143 0.74 18.15 -4.38
CA GLY A 143 1.13 19.50 -4.77
C GLY A 143 1.37 19.57 -6.28
N ASN A 144 2.58 19.93 -6.70
CA ASN A 144 2.91 20.20 -8.11
C ASN A 144 2.54 19.03 -9.02
N LEU A 145 2.92 17.79 -8.67
CA LEU A 145 2.65 16.62 -9.52
C LEU A 145 1.13 16.36 -9.69
N SER A 146 0.37 16.52 -8.61
CA SER A 146 -1.08 16.37 -8.64
C SER A 146 -1.77 17.44 -9.51
N GLN A 147 -1.30 18.68 -9.48
CA GLN A 147 -1.87 19.77 -10.28
C GLN A 147 -1.69 19.56 -11.80
N VAL A 148 -0.62 18.87 -12.20
CA VAL A 148 -0.35 18.55 -13.61
C VAL A 148 -1.18 17.36 -14.08
N ILE A 149 -1.25 16.32 -13.27
CA ILE A 149 -1.82 15.03 -13.69
C ILE A 149 -3.34 14.96 -13.49
N ILE A 150 -3.89 15.59 -12.44
CA ILE A 150 -5.32 15.51 -12.14
C ILE A 150 -6.19 16.08 -13.29
N PRO A 151 -5.93 17.29 -13.84
CA PRO A 151 -6.74 17.82 -14.94
C PRO A 151 -6.73 16.90 -16.17
N ALA A 152 -5.54 16.44 -16.57
CA ALA A 152 -5.38 15.52 -17.69
C ALA A 152 -6.13 14.19 -17.47
N SER A 153 -6.13 13.67 -16.24
CA SER A 153 -6.87 12.46 -15.89
C SER A 153 -8.39 12.64 -15.94
N ILE A 154 -8.89 13.83 -15.60
CA ILE A 154 -10.33 14.14 -15.62
C ILE A 154 -10.82 14.27 -17.05
N GLU A 155 -10.08 14.97 -17.92
CA GLU A 155 -10.42 15.07 -19.35
C GLU A 155 -10.49 13.68 -19.98
N LYS A 156 -9.46 12.87 -19.78
CA LYS A 156 -9.44 11.49 -20.27
C LYS A 156 -10.62 10.67 -19.77
N ARG A 157 -11.03 10.83 -18.50
CA ARG A 157 -12.23 10.15 -17.97
C ARG A 157 -13.55 10.64 -18.56
N LYS A 158 -13.66 11.91 -18.96
CA LYS A 158 -14.88 12.42 -19.64
C LYS A 158 -15.07 11.76 -21.00
N ASP A 159 -13.97 11.44 -21.67
CA ASP A 159 -13.98 10.81 -22.99
C ASP A 159 -14.18 9.28 -22.91
N LEU A 160 -14.03 8.68 -21.73
CA LEU A 160 -14.36 7.28 -21.49
C LEU A 160 -15.89 7.13 -21.36
N LYS A 161 -16.53 6.60 -22.41
CA LYS A 161 -17.88 6.04 -22.28
C LYS A 161 -17.84 4.99 -21.16
N PRO A 162 -18.69 5.07 -20.12
CA PRO A 162 -18.74 4.05 -19.08
C PRO A 162 -18.81 2.69 -19.77
N PRO A 163 -17.99 1.70 -19.36
CA PRO A 163 -18.04 0.38 -19.97
C PRO A 163 -19.50 -0.04 -19.97
N GLU A 164 -20.04 -0.23 -21.17
CA GLU A 164 -21.41 -0.68 -21.37
C GLU A 164 -21.49 -1.95 -20.55
N ALA A 165 -22.19 -1.88 -19.40
CA ALA A 165 -22.23 -2.97 -18.44
C ALA A 165 -22.50 -4.22 -19.26
N PRO A 166 -21.62 -5.25 -19.22
CA PRO A 166 -21.65 -6.35 -20.16
C PRO A 166 -23.09 -6.77 -20.27
N ALA A 167 -23.71 -6.52 -21.44
CA ALA A 167 -25.17 -6.46 -21.59
C ALA A 167 -25.71 -7.63 -20.79
N ALA A 168 -26.27 -7.34 -19.61
CA ALA A 168 -26.52 -8.36 -18.60
C ALA A 168 -27.22 -9.49 -19.35
N PRO A 169 -26.64 -10.70 -19.46
CA PRO A 169 -26.94 -11.64 -20.52
C PRO A 169 -28.44 -11.67 -20.68
N ALA A 170 -28.91 -11.11 -21.80
CA ALA A 170 -30.27 -10.59 -21.99
C ALA A 170 -31.22 -11.48 -21.23
N ALA A 171 -31.71 -10.98 -20.08
CA ALA A 171 -32.34 -11.73 -19.02
C ALA A 171 -32.69 -13.16 -19.47
N ALA A 172 -31.80 -14.13 -19.20
CA ALA A 172 -32.16 -15.54 -19.38
C ALA A 172 -33.57 -15.68 -18.82
N PRO A 173 -34.55 -16.23 -19.58
CA PRO A 173 -35.94 -16.22 -19.15
C PRO A 173 -35.94 -16.65 -17.71
N ARG A 174 -36.34 -15.75 -16.80
CA ARG A 174 -36.47 -16.13 -15.39
C ARG A 174 -37.39 -17.33 -15.45
N GLN A 175 -36.84 -18.53 -15.25
CA GLN A 175 -37.68 -19.70 -15.14
C GLN A 175 -38.58 -19.36 -13.96
N ALA A 176 -39.86 -19.09 -14.27
CA ALA A 176 -40.84 -18.88 -13.24
C ALA A 176 -40.82 -20.18 -12.45
N LEU A 177 -40.29 -20.10 -11.22
CA LEU A 177 -40.41 -21.19 -10.26
C LEU A 177 -41.88 -21.60 -10.29
N PRO A 178 -42.22 -22.86 -10.58
CA PRO A 178 -43.62 -23.27 -10.56
C PRO A 178 -44.14 -23.00 -9.15
N LEU A 179 -45.14 -22.13 -9.06
CA LEU A 179 -45.85 -21.88 -7.82
C LEU A 179 -46.36 -23.24 -7.31
N PRO A 180 -46.13 -23.60 -6.04
CA PRO A 180 -46.71 -24.82 -5.49
C PRO A 180 -48.23 -24.66 -5.51
N THR A 181 -48.92 -25.51 -6.28
CA THR A 181 -50.38 -25.59 -6.27
C THR A 181 -50.82 -26.15 -4.91
N PRO A 182 -51.73 -25.48 -4.19
CA PRO A 182 -52.29 -26.04 -2.98
C PRO A 182 -53.30 -27.12 -3.38
N GLY A 183 -52.85 -28.37 -3.40
CA GLY A 183 -53.74 -29.51 -3.57
C GLY A 183 -53.19 -30.61 -4.47
N SER A 184 -52.27 -31.41 -3.95
CA SER A 184 -52.30 -32.85 -4.23
C SER A 184 -51.80 -33.60 -3.01
N LEU A 185 -52.77 -34.02 -2.19
CA LEU A 185 -52.58 -35.15 -1.29
C LEU A 185 -52.37 -36.37 -2.18
N LEU A 186 -51.14 -36.88 -2.26
CA LEU A 186 -50.83 -38.26 -2.65
C LEU A 186 -49.40 -38.53 -2.23
N MET A 187 -49.24 -39.18 -1.08
CA MET A 187 -48.01 -39.90 -0.79
C MET A 187 -48.02 -41.21 -1.58
N PRO A 188 -47.01 -41.48 -2.43
CA PRO A 188 -46.68 -42.84 -2.77
C PRO A 188 -45.59 -43.39 -1.83
N ALA A 189 -45.89 -44.61 -1.42
CA ALA A 189 -45.19 -45.53 -0.55
C ALA A 189 -43.65 -45.51 -0.59
N VAL A 190 -43.09 -45.58 0.61
CA VAL A 190 -41.75 -46.07 0.91
C VAL A 190 -41.59 -47.49 0.33
N SER A 191 -40.51 -47.73 -0.42
CA SER A 191 -39.66 -48.95 -0.35
C SER A 191 -38.98 -49.28 -1.69
N ARG A 192 -37.67 -49.03 -1.81
CA ARG A 192 -36.65 -50.09 -1.80
C ARG A 192 -35.26 -49.53 -2.04
N LEU A 193 -34.35 -50.11 -1.27
CA LEU A 193 -32.91 -49.95 -1.24
C LEU A 193 -32.24 -49.72 -2.61
N VAL A 194 -31.37 -48.71 -2.67
CA VAL A 194 -29.98 -48.95 -3.10
C VAL A 194 -29.04 -48.30 -2.10
N ARG A 195 -28.33 -49.17 -1.39
CA ARG A 195 -27.29 -48.87 -0.42
C ARG A 195 -25.97 -48.82 -1.20
N ARG A 196 -25.29 -47.68 -1.27
CA ARG A 196 -23.83 -47.64 -1.45
C ARG A 196 -23.19 -46.40 -0.80
N CYS A 197 -22.23 -46.73 0.07
CA CYS A 197 -21.31 -45.96 0.92
C CYS A 197 -20.84 -44.59 0.38
N LEU A 198 -20.94 -43.49 1.17
CA LEU A 198 -19.91 -42.81 2.02
C LEU A 198 -18.90 -41.94 1.23
N PRO A 199 -18.19 -40.95 1.82
CA PRO A 199 -18.35 -40.23 3.10
C PRO A 199 -18.44 -38.68 2.89
N GLY A 200 -19.17 -37.90 3.69
CA GLY A 200 -18.63 -37.32 4.93
C GLY A 200 -17.98 -35.94 4.72
N TYR A 201 -18.74 -34.84 4.87
CA TYR A 201 -18.22 -33.58 5.43
C TYR A 201 -19.32 -32.86 6.21
N LEU A 202 -19.00 -32.62 7.47
CA LEU A 202 -19.85 -32.10 8.53
C LEU A 202 -19.94 -30.56 8.47
N MET A 203 -21.19 -30.09 8.60
CA MET A 203 -21.66 -29.00 9.47
C MET A 203 -20.77 -27.79 9.80
N ARG A 204 -21.26 -26.58 9.46
CA ARG A 204 -21.82 -25.54 10.38
C ARG A 204 -21.99 -24.25 9.57
N ALA A 205 -23.20 -23.75 9.29
CA ALA A 205 -24.23 -23.17 10.16
C ALA A 205 -23.87 -21.79 10.77
N ALA A 206 -24.80 -20.85 10.51
CA ALA A 206 -25.09 -19.58 11.19
C ALA A 206 -24.18 -18.36 10.83
N MET A 207 -24.64 -17.36 10.07
CA MET A 207 -25.74 -16.39 10.30
C MET A 207 -25.39 -15.28 11.32
N LYS A 208 -24.94 -14.11 10.82
CA LYS A 208 -25.56 -12.79 11.10
C LYS A 208 -24.80 -11.66 10.39
N PHE A 209 -25.44 -11.13 9.35
CA PHE A 209 -25.20 -9.80 8.81
C PHE A 209 -25.60 -8.76 9.88
N MET A 210 -24.68 -7.85 10.22
CA MET A 210 -24.96 -6.63 10.97
C MET A 210 -24.45 -5.45 10.15
N VAL A 211 -25.37 -4.78 9.45
CA VAL A 211 -25.13 -3.50 8.77
C VAL A 211 -25.56 -2.40 9.75
N PRO A 212 -24.71 -1.43 10.11
CA PRO A 212 -25.18 -0.21 10.75
C PRO A 212 -25.59 0.81 9.69
N ARG A 213 -26.90 1.06 9.64
CA ARG A 213 -27.54 2.23 9.02
C ARG A 213 -27.28 3.42 9.95
N MET A 214 -26.35 4.31 9.59
CA MET A 214 -26.09 5.52 10.37
C MET A 214 -27.09 6.61 9.97
N SER A 215 -27.92 6.96 10.94
CA SER A 215 -28.99 7.94 10.84
C SER A 215 -28.48 9.37 10.70
N ILE A 216 -29.20 10.11 9.87
CA ILE A 216 -29.29 11.57 9.81
C ILE A 216 -29.65 12.10 11.20
N VAL A 217 -28.84 13.04 11.74
CA VAL A 217 -29.21 13.85 12.91
C VAL A 217 -29.05 15.32 12.55
N ASN A 218 -30.12 16.06 12.86
CA ASN A 218 -30.37 17.47 12.59
C ASN A 218 -29.36 18.43 13.24
N MET A 219 -29.14 19.54 12.53
CA MET A 219 -28.66 20.82 13.03
C MET A 219 -29.58 21.41 14.11
N PRO A 220 -29.06 22.27 14.99
CA PRO A 220 -29.77 23.46 15.43
C PRO A 220 -29.08 24.74 14.95
N CYS A 221 -29.88 25.63 14.35
CA CYS A 221 -29.57 27.04 14.18
C CYS A 221 -29.34 27.72 15.54
N SER A 222 -28.33 28.58 15.64
CA SER A 222 -28.31 29.68 16.61
C SER A 222 -27.82 30.94 15.89
N ARG A 223 -28.70 31.95 15.86
CA ARG A 223 -28.39 33.33 15.52
C ARG A 223 -27.59 33.96 16.66
N GLY A 224 -26.69 34.86 16.27
CA GLY A 224 -26.02 35.88 17.07
C GLY A 224 -25.41 36.84 16.08
#